data_AF-A0A9D9C7J2-F1
#
_entry.id   AF-A0A9D9C7J2-F1
#
_cell.length_a   1.000
_cell.length_b   1.000
_cell.length_c   1.000
_cell.angle_alpha   90.00
_cell.angle_beta   90.00
_cell.angle_gamma   90.00
#
_symmetry.space_group_name_H-M   'P 1'
#
loop_
_entity.id
_entity.type
_entity.pdbx_description
1 polymer ?
#
loop_
_entity_poly.entity_id
_entity_poly.type
_entity_poly.pdbx_seq_one_letter_code
_entity_poly.pdbx_strand_id
1 'polypeptide(L)'
;LPMAYSILAKGHSIAYLLLEVCYVLLFCLLFWLCYSAFGLIGAGIAFSIGAVYDVVVYFLYCHLRYGFKLRRSTMLFCLAQFVCLLTAVEYCYVVSPSAVEKYTIGGIAFVASALLSISRLARRSSLVRNLFGRFRR
;
A
#
# COMPACT_ATOMS: atom_id res chain seq x y z
N LEU A 1 3.27 -7.24 3.72
CA LEU A 1 3.25 -8.65 3.24
C LEU A 1 4.63 -9.32 3.07
N PRO A 2 5.51 -9.05 2.07
CA PRO A 2 6.75 -9.83 1.90
C PRO A 2 7.75 -9.70 3.06
N MET A 3 7.77 -8.55 3.75
CA MET A 3 8.55 -8.37 4.98
C MET A 3 8.02 -9.20 6.16
N ALA A 4 6.71 -9.36 6.25
CA ALA A 4 6.05 -10.10 7.32
C ALA A 4 6.43 -11.59 7.27
N TYR A 5 6.42 -12.17 6.06
CA TYR A 5 6.92 -13.53 5.84
C TYR A 5 8.43 -13.67 6.06
N SER A 6 9.22 -12.61 5.91
CA SER A 6 10.65 -12.64 6.26
C SER A 6 10.87 -12.77 7.76
N ILE A 7 10.02 -12.15 8.58
CA ILE A 7 10.02 -12.31 10.05
C ILE A 7 9.61 -13.74 10.42
N LEU A 8 8.58 -14.26 9.77
CA LEU A 8 8.08 -15.62 9.99
C LEU A 8 9.11 -16.68 9.57
N ALA A 9 9.76 -16.51 8.42
CA ALA A 9 10.79 -17.42 7.91
C ALA A 9 12.05 -17.45 8.79
N LYS A 10 12.30 -16.41 9.58
CA LYS A 10 13.39 -16.37 10.58
C LYS A 10 13.00 -16.99 11.94
N GLY A 11 11.80 -17.57 12.06
CA GLY A 11 11.35 -18.26 13.27
C GLY A 11 10.77 -17.35 14.36
N HIS A 12 10.53 -16.06 14.06
CA HIS A 12 9.94 -15.11 15.00
C HIS A 12 8.41 -15.06 14.89
N SER A 13 7.75 -16.22 15.00
CA SER A 13 6.31 -16.37 14.78
C SER A 13 5.44 -15.60 15.80
N ILE A 14 5.89 -15.48 17.05
CA ILE A 14 5.16 -14.74 18.10
C ILE A 14 5.16 -13.24 17.79
N ALA A 15 6.31 -12.68 17.38
CA ALA A 15 6.40 -11.27 17.03
C ALA A 15 5.55 -10.93 15.80
N TYR A 16 5.51 -11.83 14.80
CA TYR A 16 4.61 -11.73 13.67
C TYR A 16 3.14 -11.69 14.14
N LEU A 17 2.71 -12.66 14.96
CA LEU A 17 1.33 -12.73 15.46
C LEU A 17 0.94 -11.47 16.24
N LEU A 18 1.82 -10.95 17.09
CA LEU A 18 1.55 -9.72 17.86
C LEU A 18 1.38 -8.50 16.94
N LEU A 19 2.21 -8.35 15.92
CA LEU A 19 2.10 -7.27 14.95
C LEU A 19 0.80 -7.37 14.14
N GLU A 20 0.45 -8.59 13.71
CA GLU A 20 -0.78 -8.85 12.97
C GLU A 20 -2.03 -8.56 13.81
N VAL A 21 -2.06 -9.04 15.06
CA VAL A 21 -3.20 -8.79 15.97
C VAL A 21 -3.32 -7.31 16.29
N CYS A 22 -2.21 -6.62 16.55
CA CYS A 22 -2.21 -5.18 16.79
C CYS A 22 -2.76 -4.42 15.58
N TYR A 23 -2.33 -4.80 14.37
CA TYR A 23 -2.85 -4.26 13.12
C TYR A 23 -4.36 -4.47 12.99
N VAL A 24 -4.85 -5.70 13.19
CA VAL A 24 -6.28 -6.02 13.05
C VAL A 24 -7.12 -5.23 14.06
N LEU A 25 -6.70 -5.14 15.32
CA LEU A 25 -7.43 -4.38 16.34
C LEU A 25 -7.50 -2.90 16.01
N LEU A 26 -6.37 -2.30 15.64
CA LEU A 26 -6.33 -0.89 15.23
C LEU A 26 -7.17 -0.64 13.99
N PHE A 27 -7.08 -1.51 12.99
CA PHE A 27 -7.83 -1.41 11.76
C PHE A 27 -9.34 -1.52 12.00
N CYS A 28 -9.80 -2.49 12.79
CA CYS A 28 -11.21 -2.62 13.15
C CYS A 28 -11.74 -1.38 13.88
N LEU A 29 -10.96 -0.83 14.82
CA LEU A 29 -11.34 0.36 15.57
C LEU A 29 -11.41 1.60 14.66
N LEU A 30 -10.41 1.78 13.80
CA LEU A 30 -10.40 2.87 12.81
C LEU A 30 -11.56 2.75 11.83
N PHE A 31 -11.81 1.53 11.34
CA PHE A 31 -12.89 1.26 10.40
C PHE A 31 -14.23 1.62 11.03
N TRP A 32 -14.48 1.19 12.27
CA TRP A 32 -15.71 1.50 12.99
C TRP A 32 -15.88 3.02 13.20
N LEU A 33 -14.84 3.72 13.68
CA LEU A 33 -14.89 5.17 13.91
C LEU A 33 -15.09 5.96 12.62
N CYS A 34 -14.26 5.71 11.60
CA CYS A 34 -14.32 6.45 10.35
C CYS A 34 -15.62 6.15 9.58
N TYR A 35 -16.07 4.89 9.57
CA TYR A 35 -17.33 4.51 8.94
C TYR A 35 -18.52 5.17 9.64
N SER A 36 -18.53 5.22 10.98
CA SER A 36 -19.58 5.91 11.73
C SER A 36 -19.61 7.41 11.47
N ALA A 37 -18.46 8.06 11.24
CA ALA A 37 -18.37 9.50 11.04
C ALA A 37 -18.60 9.95 9.58
N PHE A 38 -18.13 9.17 8.60
CA PHE A 38 -18.08 9.58 7.18
C PHE A 38 -18.65 8.53 6.21
N GLY A 39 -19.29 7.47 6.71
CA GLY A 39 -19.89 6.41 5.90
C GLY A 39 -18.88 5.72 4.99
N LEU A 40 -19.22 5.58 3.71
CA LEU A 40 -18.38 4.90 2.71
C LEU A 40 -17.02 5.62 2.48
N ILE A 41 -17.00 6.95 2.57
CA ILE A 41 -15.76 7.73 2.47
C ILE A 41 -14.84 7.42 3.65
N GLY A 42 -15.44 7.30 4.83
CA GLY A 42 -14.77 6.89 6.06
C GLY A 42 -14.11 5.52 5.96
N ALA A 43 -14.75 4.56 5.30
CA ALA A 43 -14.14 3.26 5.03
C ALA A 43 -12.85 3.41 4.20
N GLY A 44 -12.87 4.22 3.14
CA GLY A 44 -11.69 4.48 2.31
C GLY A 44 -10.53 5.12 3.09
N ILE A 45 -10.86 6.06 3.99
CA ILE A 45 -9.88 6.70 4.88
C ILE A 45 -9.28 5.67 5.85
N ALA A 46 -10.11 4.83 6.47
CA ALA A 46 -9.64 3.77 7.36
C ALA A 46 -8.72 2.77 6.65
N PHE A 47 -9.07 2.34 5.43
CA PHE A 47 -8.21 1.48 4.59
C PHE A 47 -6.88 2.15 4.26
N SER A 48 -6.89 3.44 3.94
CA SER A 48 -5.67 4.18 3.60
C SER A 48 -4.75 4.32 4.81
N ILE A 49 -5.28 4.70 5.97
CA ILE A 49 -4.50 4.83 7.20
C ILE A 49 -3.98 3.47 7.67
N GLY A 50 -4.81 2.42 7.60
CA GLY A 50 -4.41 1.05 7.90
C GLY A 50 -3.23 0.61 7.03
N ALA A 51 -3.32 0.80 5.70
CA ALA A 51 -2.24 0.44 4.79
C ALA A 51 -0.92 1.19 5.09
N VAL A 52 -0.99 2.48 5.43
CA VAL A 52 0.20 3.25 5.85
C VAL A 52 0.77 2.71 7.16
N TYR A 53 -0.08 2.45 8.15
CA TYR A 53 0.32 1.90 9.44
C TYR A 53 1.02 0.54 9.27
N ASP A 54 0.47 -0.37 8.45
CA ASP A 54 1.08 -1.67 8.15
C ASP A 54 2.50 -1.50 7.61
N VAL A 55 2.68 -0.65 6.60
CA VAL A 55 3.98 -0.40 5.98
C VAL A 55 4.97 0.20 6.99
N VAL A 56 4.55 1.18 7.79
CA VAL A 56 5.41 1.87 8.75
C VAL A 56 5.85 0.91 9.87
N VAL A 57 4.92 0.15 10.44
CA VAL A 57 5.19 -0.76 11.55
C VAL A 57 6.10 -1.91 11.12
N TYR A 58 5.79 -2.56 9.99
CA TYR A 58 6.66 -3.61 9.47
C TYR A 58 8.03 -3.07 9.05
N PHE A 59 8.10 -1.87 8.49
CA PHE A 59 9.39 -1.25 8.16
C PHE A 59 10.21 -0.93 9.41
N LEU A 60 9.60 -0.31 10.43
CA LEU A 60 10.27 0.04 11.67
C LEU A 60 10.77 -1.21 12.40
N TYR A 61 9.94 -2.24 12.49
CA TYR A 61 10.33 -3.52 13.10
C TYR A 61 11.51 -4.16 12.34
N CYS A 62 11.46 -4.21 11.01
CA CYS A 62 12.57 -4.74 10.22
C CYS A 62 13.84 -3.88 10.29
N HIS A 63 13.71 -2.55 10.42
CA HIS A 63 14.83 -1.65 10.59
C HIS A 63 15.52 -1.87 11.94
N LEU A 64 14.76 -1.88 13.03
CA LEU A 64 15.27 -2.07 14.38
C LEU A 64 15.84 -3.48 14.60
N ARG A 65 15.17 -4.52 14.09
CA ARG A 65 15.54 -5.91 14.38
C ARG A 65 16.58 -6.49 13.41
N TYR A 66 16.57 -6.07 12.15
CA TYR A 66 17.45 -6.62 11.11
C TYR A 66 18.38 -5.60 10.47
N GLY A 67 18.40 -4.35 10.94
CA GLY A 67 19.23 -3.28 10.37
C GLY A 67 18.86 -2.94 8.92
N PHE A 68 17.64 -3.27 8.49
CA PHE A 68 17.23 -3.13 7.11
C PHE A 68 17.19 -1.65 6.69
N LYS A 69 18.05 -1.24 5.76
CA LYS A 69 18.05 0.13 5.22
C LYS A 69 17.23 0.19 3.94
N LEU A 70 16.16 0.99 3.95
CA LEU A 70 15.41 1.32 2.74
C LEU A 70 16.34 2.06 1.76
N ARG A 71 16.46 1.53 0.54
CA ARG A 71 17.21 2.23 -0.51
C ARG A 71 16.49 3.54 -0.83
N ARG A 72 17.23 4.66 -0.89
CA ARG A 72 16.67 6.00 -1.19
C ARG A 72 15.76 6.02 -2.43
N SER A 73 16.11 5.24 -3.46
CA SER A 73 15.30 5.09 -4.68
C SER A 73 13.89 4.53 -4.44
N THR A 74 13.74 3.65 -3.44
CA THR A 74 12.47 3.03 -3.08
C THR A 74 11.63 4.00 -2.24
N MET A 75 12.26 4.72 -1.31
CA MET A 75 11.58 5.73 -0.51
C MET A 75 11.01 6.86 -1.38
N LEU A 76 11.80 7.40 -2.32
CA LEU A 76 11.34 8.41 -3.28
C LEU A 76 10.18 7.91 -4.14
N PHE A 77 10.13 6.62 -4.45
CA PHE A 77 9.02 6.05 -5.21
C PHE A 77 7.72 5.98 -4.39
N CYS A 78 7.81 5.50 -3.15
CA CYS A 78 6.66 5.48 -2.25
C CYS A 78 6.11 6.90 -2.04
N LEU A 79 7.00 7.88 -1.89
CA LEU A 79 6.63 9.28 -1.77
C LEU A 79 5.94 9.81 -3.04
N ALA A 80 6.47 9.50 -4.22
CA ALA A 80 5.84 9.87 -5.49
C ALA A 80 4.45 9.21 -5.68
N GLN A 81 4.29 7.94 -5.30
CA GLN A 81 2.98 7.27 -5.34
C GLN A 81 2.00 7.87 -4.32
N PHE A 82 2.49 8.26 -3.14
CA PHE A 82 1.67 8.91 -2.13
C PHE A 82 1.18 10.28 -2.58
N VAL A 83 2.08 11.10 -3.17
CA VAL A 83 1.71 12.39 -3.77
C VAL A 83 0.71 12.20 -4.91
N CYS A 84 0.92 11.21 -5.78
CA CYS A 84 -0.02 10.90 -6.86
C CYS A 84 -1.41 10.54 -6.31
N LEU A 85 -1.47 9.72 -5.25
CA LEU A 85 -2.72 9.37 -4.58
C LEU A 85 -3.41 10.60 -3.97
N LEU A 86 -2.68 11.47 -3.27
CA LEU A 86 -3.24 12.71 -2.72
C LEU A 86 -3.81 13.61 -3.81
N THR A 87 -3.06 13.82 -4.90
CA THR A 87 -3.54 14.66 -6.02
C THR A 87 -4.78 14.08 -6.70
N ALA A 88 -4.88 12.74 -6.80
CA ALA A 88 -6.06 12.09 -7.36
C ALA A 88 -7.28 12.23 -6.43
N VAL A 89 -7.08 12.14 -5.11
CA VAL A 89 -8.14 12.34 -4.11
C VAL A 89 -8.61 13.80 -4.13
N GLU A 90 -7.71 14.76 -4.09
CA GLU A 90 -8.06 16.19 -4.14
C GLU A 90 -8.84 16.54 -5.40
N TYR A 91 -8.40 16.07 -6.57
CA TYR A 91 -9.09 16.32 -7.83
C TYR A 91 -10.53 15.74 -7.83
N CYS A 92 -10.69 14.53 -7.29
CA CYS A 92 -11.97 13.83 -7.24
C CYS A 92 -12.98 14.49 -6.26
N TYR A 93 -12.49 15.14 -5.20
CA TYR A 93 -13.33 15.81 -4.20
C TYR A 93 -13.59 17.29 -4.48
N VAL A 94 -12.62 18.02 -5.02
CA VAL A 94 -12.69 19.49 -5.15
C VAL A 94 -13.15 19.93 -6.54
N VAL A 95 -12.77 19.21 -7.61
CA VAL A 95 -12.88 19.73 -8.98
C VAL A 95 -14.04 19.13 -9.77
N SER A 96 -14.39 17.86 -9.55
CA SER A 96 -15.39 17.18 -10.39
C SER A 96 -16.84 17.34 -9.87
N PRO A 97 -17.74 17.98 -10.64
CA PRO A 97 -19.16 18.12 -10.28
C PRO A 97 -19.99 16.87 -10.62
N SER A 98 -19.55 16.04 -11.59
CA SER A 98 -20.28 14.87 -12.05
C SER A 98 -19.68 13.54 -11.55
N ALA A 99 -20.54 12.57 -11.21
CA ALA A 99 -20.11 11.26 -10.68
C ALA A 99 -19.29 10.46 -11.72
N VAL A 100 -19.59 10.59 -13.01
CA VAL A 100 -18.92 9.86 -14.08
C VAL A 100 -17.46 10.29 -14.24
N GLU A 101 -17.19 11.60 -14.18
CA GLU A 101 -15.82 12.14 -14.27
C GLU A 101 -14.94 11.72 -13.09
N LYS A 102 -15.53 11.60 -11.89
CA LYS A 102 -14.84 11.11 -10.70
C LYS A 102 -14.30 9.69 -10.87
N TYR A 103 -15.16 8.79 -11.38
CA TYR A 103 -14.77 7.39 -11.57
C TYR A 103 -13.80 7.20 -12.73
N THR A 104 -13.94 7.96 -13.83
CA THR A 104 -13.03 7.83 -14.99
C THR A 104 -11.64 8.34 -14.68
N ILE A 105 -11.51 9.53 -14.06
CA ILE A 105 -10.22 10.14 -13.75
C ILE A 105 -9.51 9.38 -12.62
N GLY A 106 -10.25 8.97 -11.59
CA GLY A 106 -9.72 8.07 -10.55
C GLY A 106 -9.26 6.73 -11.11
N GLY A 107 -10.02 6.15 -12.05
CA GLY A 107 -9.66 4.91 -12.75
C GLY A 107 -8.38 5.04 -13.56
N ILE A 108 -8.23 6.13 -14.34
CA ILE A 108 -7.02 6.39 -15.14
C ILE A 108 -5.81 6.56 -14.22
N ALA A 109 -5.94 7.33 -13.13
CA ALA A 109 -4.87 7.52 -12.15
C ALA A 109 -4.45 6.19 -11.50
N PHE A 110 -5.42 5.33 -11.16
CA PHE A 110 -5.15 4.01 -10.62
C PHE A 110 -4.40 3.11 -11.61
N VAL A 111 -4.84 3.07 -12.88
CA VAL A 111 -4.18 2.29 -13.93
C VAL A 111 -2.76 2.80 -14.18
N ALA A 112 -2.56 4.11 -14.25
CA ALA A 112 -1.23 4.70 -14.42
C ALA A 112 -0.29 4.34 -13.25
N SER A 113 -0.78 4.44 -12.01
CA SER A 113 -0.01 4.05 -10.81
C SER A 113 0.30 2.54 -10.80
N ALA A 114 -0.66 1.71 -11.19
CA ALA A 114 -0.48 0.27 -11.30
C ALA A 114 0.56 -0.10 -12.35
N LEU A 115 0.49 0.49 -13.55
CA LEU A 115 1.45 0.27 -14.63
C LEU A 115 2.86 0.68 -14.22
N LEU A 116 3.03 1.82 -13.54
CA LEU A 116 4.34 2.28 -13.05
C LEU A 116 4.91 1.32 -12.00
N SER A 117 4.06 0.84 -11.08
CA SER A 117 4.43 -0.11 -10.04
C SER A 117 4.86 -1.45 -10.66
N ILE A 118 4.05 -2.03 -11.55
CA ILE A 118 4.34 -3.28 -12.27
C ILE A 118 5.61 -3.15 -13.11
N SER A 119 5.77 -2.04 -13.85
CA SER A 119 6.93 -1.81 -14.70
C SER A 119 8.24 -1.69 -13.90
N ARG A 120 8.19 -1.18 -12.67
CA ARG A 120 9.36 -1.17 -11.78
C ARG A 120 9.63 -2.54 -11.16
N LEU A 121 8.57 -3.27 -10.78
CA LEU A 121 8.69 -4.62 -10.26
C LEU A 121 9.28 -5.58 -11.30
N ALA A 122 8.81 -5.49 -12.56
CA ALA A 122 9.31 -6.27 -13.69
C ALA A 122 10.79 -6.02 -13.99
N ARG A 123 11.26 -4.79 -13.82
CA ARG A 123 12.68 -4.44 -14.01
C ARG A 123 13.60 -4.98 -12.92
N ARG A 124 13.11 -5.15 -11.69
CA ARG A 124 13.92 -5.59 -10.54
C ARG A 124 13.76 -7.05 -10.15
N SER A 125 12.68 -7.72 -10.56
CA SER A 125 12.40 -9.10 -10.19
C SER A 125 12.67 -10.06 -11.37
N SER A 126 13.60 -10.99 -11.19
CA SER A 126 13.85 -12.09 -12.16
C SER A 126 12.64 -13.01 -12.32
N LEU A 127 11.76 -13.10 -11.31
CA LEU A 127 10.55 -13.91 -11.35
C LEU A 127 9.51 -13.40 -12.35
N VAL A 128 9.32 -12.08 -12.43
CA VAL A 128 8.39 -11.46 -13.39
C VAL A 128 8.89 -11.69 -14.83
N ARG A 129 10.20 -11.60 -15.03
CA ARG A 129 10.85 -11.89 -16.32
C ARG A 129 10.63 -13.33 -16.77
N ASN A 130 10.71 -14.28 -15.84
CA ASN A 130 10.47 -15.70 -16.11
C ASN A 130 8.99 -16.03 -16.31
N LEU A 131 8.07 -15.34 -15.63
CA LEU A 131 6.63 -15.52 -15.80
C LEU A 131 6.15 -15.00 -17.18
N PHE A 132 6.58 -13.80 -17.57
CA PHE A 132 6.30 -13.25 -18.91
C PHE A 132 7.07 -13.97 -20.02
N GLY A 133 8.25 -14.53 -19.71
CA GLY A 133 8.98 -15.41 -20.64
C GLY A 133 8.28 -16.75 -20.88
N ARG A 134 7.51 -17.25 -19.91
CA ARG A 134 6.68 -18.46 -20.05
C ARG A 134 5.40 -18.23 -20.85
N PHE A 135 4.82 -17.03 -20.80
CA PHE A 135 3.63 -16.68 -21.56
C PHE A 135 3.91 -16.38 -23.04
N ARG A 136 5.20 -16.27 -23.42
CA ARG A 136 5.67 -16.01 -24.78
C ARG A 136 6.25 -17.28 -25.47
N ARG A 137 6.08 -18.45 -24.85
CA ARG A 137 6.24 -19.77 -25.48
C ARG A 137 4.87 -20.36 -25.71
#